data_AF-A0A4Y9SZF4-F1
#
_entry.id   AF-A0A4Y9SZF4-F1
#
_cell.length_a   1.000
_cell.length_b   1.000
_cell.length_c   1.000
_cell.angle_alpha   90.00
_cell.angle_beta   90.00
_cell.angle_gamma   90.00
#
_symmetry.space_group_name_H-M   'P 1'
#
loop_
_entity.id
_entity.type
_entity.pdbx_description
1 polymer ?
#
loop_
_entity_poly.entity_id
_entity_poly.type
_entity_poly.pdbx_seq_one_letter_code
_entity_poly.pdbx_strand_id
1 'polypeptide(L)'
;MKLAFSRKLCALALAAGLAGSANAGVLTYQGVTFTSTTTGNIFTLQIDAATHTGDWTNAASIGGLMLKDMGSFSSFALISAPGGTAGWSQSTNELNGMGCGGGTSPGNVCLVGPHVALTDNMIFQFSFTGATDLAKLDTPFIKVNLFDGNNKKAGSLMAQNLAPAPAEPSRDVPEPRSLALMMGGLLAMGAFARNAKRTAK
;
A
#
# COMPACT_ATOMS: atom_id res chain seq x y z
N MET A 1 -60.68 4.51 -6.25
CA MET A 1 -59.58 4.36 -7.22
C MET A 1 -58.32 4.91 -6.56
N LYS A 2 -57.27 4.07 -6.42
CA LYS A 2 -56.09 4.27 -5.55
C LYS A 2 -55.08 5.24 -6.19
N LEU A 3 -54.51 6.17 -5.42
CA LEU A 3 -53.17 6.77 -5.66
C LEU A 3 -52.57 7.10 -4.28
N ALA A 4 -51.78 6.20 -3.68
CA ALA A 4 -50.35 5.96 -3.89
C ALA A 4 -49.46 7.03 -3.22
N PHE A 5 -49.12 6.74 -1.96
CA PHE A 5 -48.08 7.38 -1.15
C PHE A 5 -46.71 7.15 -1.81
N SER A 6 -45.90 8.18 -2.04
CA SER A 6 -44.49 7.99 -2.42
C SER A 6 -43.58 8.81 -1.52
N ARG A 7 -42.99 8.12 -0.54
CA ARG A 7 -41.88 8.59 0.30
C ARG A 7 -40.59 8.45 -0.50
N LYS A 8 -39.85 9.54 -0.70
CA LYS A 8 -38.40 9.49 -0.96
C LYS A 8 -37.71 10.65 -0.25
N LEU A 9 -37.34 10.41 1.01
CA LEU A 9 -36.26 11.15 1.67
C LEU A 9 -34.95 10.61 1.10
N CYS A 10 -34.26 11.43 0.31
CA CYS A 10 -32.90 11.17 -0.10
C CYS A 10 -31.98 11.68 1.03
N ALA A 11 -31.53 10.80 1.91
CA ALA A 11 -30.50 11.13 2.89
C ALA A 11 -29.14 11.12 2.19
N LEU A 12 -28.53 12.30 2.02
CA LEU A 12 -27.17 12.44 1.55
C LEU A 12 -26.24 12.18 2.75
N ALA A 13 -25.79 10.93 2.89
CA ALA A 13 -24.75 10.59 3.86
C ALA A 13 -23.41 11.11 3.34
N LEU A 14 -22.96 12.24 3.89
CA LEU A 14 -21.62 12.76 3.68
C LEU A 14 -20.65 11.85 4.44
N ALA A 15 -20.08 10.87 3.74
CA ALA A 15 -18.98 10.07 4.25
C ALA A 15 -17.73 10.95 4.34
N ALA A 16 -17.54 11.64 5.46
CA ALA A 16 -16.24 12.13 5.87
C ALA A 16 -15.39 10.90 6.25
N GLY A 17 -14.83 10.24 5.24
CA GLY A 17 -13.78 9.25 5.46
C GLY A 17 -12.61 9.93 6.15
N LEU A 18 -12.30 9.49 7.36
CA LEU A 18 -10.98 9.69 7.95
C LEU A 18 -9.99 9.12 6.94
N ALA A 19 -9.31 10.01 6.19
CA ALA A 19 -8.15 9.63 5.43
C ALA A 19 -7.08 9.21 6.45
N GLY A 20 -7.05 7.92 6.77
CA GLY A 20 -5.88 7.34 7.40
C GLY A 20 -4.73 7.57 6.42
N SER A 21 -3.70 8.28 6.87
CA SER A 21 -2.50 8.51 6.08
C SER A 21 -1.88 7.15 5.74
N ALA A 22 -2.07 6.69 4.50
CA ALA A 22 -1.36 5.52 4.01
C ALA A 22 0.06 5.97 3.64
N ASN A 23 1.03 5.68 4.50
CA ASN A 23 2.43 5.77 4.11
C ASN A 23 2.74 4.61 3.16
N ALA A 24 3.34 4.95 2.02
CA ALA A 24 3.64 4.01 0.95
C ALA A 24 5.10 4.10 0.54
N GLY A 25 5.81 2.98 0.58
CA GLY A 25 7.16 2.85 0.06
C GLY A 25 7.15 2.15 -1.29
N VAL A 26 8.03 2.56 -2.21
CA VAL A 26 8.19 1.93 -3.52
C VAL A 26 9.66 1.65 -3.78
N LEU A 27 9.97 0.42 -4.20
CA LEU A 27 11.30 -0.01 -4.60
C LEU A 27 11.19 -0.80 -5.90
N THR A 28 11.97 -0.43 -6.92
CA THR A 28 12.18 -1.29 -8.09
C THR A 28 13.59 -1.85 -8.05
N TYR A 29 13.72 -3.16 -8.11
CA TYR A 29 15.00 -3.85 -8.11
C TYR A 29 14.95 -4.99 -9.12
N GLN A 30 15.89 -4.97 -10.08
CA GLN A 30 16.02 -6.00 -11.12
C GLN A 30 14.70 -6.32 -11.85
N GLY A 31 13.91 -5.29 -12.18
CA GLY A 31 12.64 -5.45 -12.90
C GLY A 31 11.46 -5.96 -12.04
N VAL A 32 11.67 -6.15 -10.74
CA VAL A 32 10.61 -6.41 -9.76
C VAL A 32 10.28 -5.13 -9.01
N THR A 33 8.98 -4.81 -8.87
CA THR A 33 8.53 -3.65 -8.10
C THR A 33 7.88 -4.10 -6.80
N PHE A 34 8.29 -3.49 -5.70
CA PHE A 34 7.77 -3.70 -4.36
C PHE A 34 7.07 -2.41 -3.92
N THR A 35 5.79 -2.52 -3.60
CA THR A 35 4.99 -1.39 -3.13
C THR A 35 4.41 -1.73 -1.76
N SER A 36 4.67 -0.90 -0.76
CA SER A 36 4.06 -1.05 0.55
C SER A 36 2.97 -0.02 0.78
N THR A 37 2.00 -0.36 1.62
CA THR A 37 1.04 0.59 2.20
C THR A 37 0.70 0.15 3.62
N THR A 38 0.44 1.11 4.51
CA THR A 38 -0.11 0.83 5.85
C THR A 38 -1.51 1.42 5.98
N THR A 39 -2.45 0.66 6.55
CA THR A 39 -3.78 1.16 6.93
C THR A 39 -4.17 0.58 8.28
N GLY A 40 -4.27 1.44 9.30
CA GLY A 40 -4.48 1.00 10.68
C GLY A 40 -3.34 0.11 11.15
N ASN A 41 -3.66 -1.13 11.52
CA ASN A 41 -2.70 -2.14 11.94
C ASN A 41 -2.33 -3.15 10.83
N ILE A 42 -2.72 -2.87 9.59
CA ILE A 42 -2.43 -3.71 8.43
C ILE A 42 -1.29 -3.10 7.63
N PHE A 43 -0.22 -3.87 7.41
CA PHE A 43 0.79 -3.59 6.41
C PHE A 43 0.51 -4.45 5.18
N THR A 44 0.44 -3.83 4.01
CA THR A 44 0.29 -4.50 2.73
C THR A 44 1.57 -4.33 1.93
N LEU A 45 2.12 -5.44 1.43
CA LEU A 45 3.19 -5.47 0.45
C LEU A 45 2.64 -6.06 -0.85
N GLN A 46 2.70 -5.29 -1.91
CA GLN A 46 2.51 -5.76 -3.27
C GLN A 46 3.87 -6.00 -3.92
N ILE A 47 3.99 -7.11 -4.63
CA ILE A 47 5.17 -7.45 -5.43
C ILE A 47 4.72 -7.69 -6.88
N ASP A 48 5.28 -6.94 -7.80
CA ASP A 48 5.10 -7.11 -9.24
C ASP A 48 6.38 -7.71 -9.83
N ALA A 49 6.36 -9.02 -10.09
CA ALA A 49 7.56 -9.81 -10.37
C ALA A 49 7.54 -10.55 -11.72
N ALA A 50 6.55 -10.30 -12.60
CA ALA A 50 6.48 -11.01 -13.87
C ALA A 50 7.64 -10.69 -14.82
N THR A 51 8.29 -9.53 -14.66
CA THR A 51 9.38 -9.04 -15.53
C THR A 51 10.72 -8.96 -14.82
N HIS A 52 11.01 -9.90 -13.91
CA HIS A 52 12.30 -9.94 -13.21
C HIS A 52 13.48 -10.16 -14.18
N THR A 53 14.64 -9.60 -13.85
CA THR A 53 15.84 -9.53 -14.70
C THR A 53 17.12 -9.73 -13.89
N GLY A 54 18.29 -9.57 -14.53
CA GLY A 54 19.60 -9.61 -13.86
C GLY A 54 19.92 -10.99 -13.26
N ASP A 55 20.42 -11.04 -12.03
CA ASP A 55 20.71 -12.30 -11.35
C ASP A 55 19.44 -13.08 -10.95
N TRP A 56 18.26 -12.45 -11.06
CA TRP A 56 16.96 -13.08 -10.84
C TRP A 56 16.36 -13.68 -12.11
N THR A 57 17.00 -13.58 -13.28
CA THR A 57 16.44 -14.03 -14.58
C THR A 57 15.93 -15.49 -14.60
N ASN A 58 16.49 -16.37 -13.76
CA ASN A 58 16.07 -17.78 -13.68
C ASN A 58 15.12 -18.07 -12.50
N ALA A 59 14.66 -17.05 -11.79
CA ALA A 59 13.73 -17.20 -10.68
C ALA A 59 12.34 -17.61 -11.20
N ALA A 60 11.77 -18.64 -10.60
CA ALA A 60 10.42 -19.10 -10.88
C ALA A 60 9.45 -18.76 -9.75
N SER A 61 9.94 -18.62 -8.52
CA SER A 61 9.08 -18.47 -7.34
C SER A 61 9.71 -17.63 -6.22
N ILE A 62 8.85 -17.11 -5.34
CA ILE A 62 9.21 -16.54 -4.03
C ILE A 62 8.89 -17.54 -2.94
N GLY A 63 9.89 -17.84 -2.10
CA GLY A 63 9.74 -18.79 -0.98
C GLY A 63 10.16 -18.22 0.37
N GLY A 64 10.75 -17.02 0.39
CA GLY A 64 11.13 -16.33 1.61
C GLY A 64 10.96 -14.82 1.47
N LEU A 65 10.35 -14.21 2.49
CA LEU A 65 10.11 -12.78 2.58
C LEU A 65 10.41 -12.33 4.01
N MET A 66 11.04 -11.18 4.17
CA MET A 66 11.21 -10.55 5.47
C MET A 66 10.94 -9.06 5.38
N LEU A 67 10.29 -8.53 6.41
CA LEU A 67 10.23 -7.13 6.72
C LEU A 67 11.01 -6.85 8.02
N LYS A 68 11.67 -5.72 8.06
CA LYS A 68 12.49 -5.22 9.16
C LYS A 68 12.06 -3.80 9.50
N ASP A 69 12.39 -3.40 10.72
CA ASP A 69 12.13 -2.06 11.23
C ASP A 69 10.64 -1.71 11.24
N MET A 70 9.78 -2.71 11.46
CA MET A 70 8.31 -2.57 11.51
C MET A 70 7.79 -1.89 12.79
N GLY A 71 8.67 -1.21 13.53
CA GLY A 71 8.38 -0.64 14.84
C GLY A 71 8.15 -1.70 15.92
N SER A 72 7.54 -1.27 17.03
CA SER A 72 7.17 -2.15 18.14
C SER A 72 5.77 -2.73 17.96
N PHE A 73 5.62 -4.01 18.25
CA PHE A 73 4.36 -4.75 18.24
C PHE A 73 4.46 -5.95 19.21
N SER A 74 3.34 -6.48 19.68
CA SER A 74 3.31 -7.67 20.54
C SER A 74 3.27 -8.98 19.76
N SER A 75 2.59 -8.98 18.62
CA SER A 75 2.57 -10.10 17.66
C SER A 75 2.23 -9.59 16.26
N PHE A 76 2.47 -10.43 15.26
CA PHE A 76 2.00 -10.22 13.89
C PHE A 76 1.36 -11.49 13.34
N ALA A 77 0.53 -11.35 12.31
CA ALA A 77 -0.02 -12.47 11.56
C ALA A 77 -0.10 -12.15 10.06
N LEU A 78 0.30 -13.10 9.24
CA LEU A 78 0.01 -13.13 7.81
C LEU A 78 -1.47 -13.43 7.61
N ILE A 79 -2.20 -12.45 7.07
CA ILE A 79 -3.66 -12.54 6.84
C ILE A 79 -4.01 -12.73 5.36
N SER A 80 -3.09 -12.40 4.45
CA SER A 80 -3.23 -12.66 3.02
C SER A 80 -1.86 -12.93 2.39
N ALA A 81 -1.80 -13.89 1.48
CA ALA A 81 -0.64 -14.17 0.64
C ALA A 81 -1.10 -14.86 -0.65
N PRO A 82 -0.31 -14.78 -1.73
CA PRO A 82 -0.55 -15.58 -2.93
C PRO A 82 -0.60 -17.08 -2.57
N GLY A 83 -1.62 -17.80 -3.06
CA GLY A 83 -1.83 -19.21 -2.73
C GLY A 83 -2.41 -19.47 -1.33
N GLY A 84 -2.73 -18.42 -0.56
CA GLY A 84 -3.25 -18.52 0.80
C GLY A 84 -2.15 -18.52 1.86
N THR A 85 -2.57 -18.43 3.13
CA THR A 85 -1.64 -18.31 4.27
C THR A 85 -1.24 -19.67 4.86
N ALA A 86 -2.06 -20.71 4.62
CA ALA A 86 -1.82 -22.07 5.09
C ALA A 86 -0.63 -22.70 4.34
N GLY A 87 0.56 -22.58 4.90
CA GLY A 87 1.81 -23.04 4.29
C GLY A 87 2.99 -22.09 4.56
N TRP A 88 2.70 -20.86 4.97
CA TRP A 88 3.71 -19.91 5.38
C TRP A 88 3.99 -20.03 6.87
N SER A 89 5.25 -20.31 7.21
CA SER A 89 5.76 -20.24 8.58
C SER A 89 6.18 -18.82 8.91
N GLN A 90 5.89 -18.36 10.13
CA GLN A 90 6.13 -17.01 10.60
C GLN A 90 7.16 -17.01 11.72
N SER A 91 8.07 -16.05 11.73
CA SER A 91 9.10 -15.91 12.77
C SER A 91 9.53 -14.45 12.93
N THR A 92 10.10 -14.11 14.08
CA THR A 92 10.80 -12.83 14.32
C THR A 92 12.31 -12.92 14.06
N ASN A 93 12.80 -14.07 13.60
CA ASN A 93 14.17 -14.26 13.15
C ASN A 93 14.40 -13.60 11.79
N GLU A 94 15.66 -13.35 11.46
CA GLU A 94 16.05 -12.86 10.14
C GLU A 94 15.99 -13.93 9.05
N LEU A 95 15.61 -13.50 7.85
CA LEU A 95 15.76 -14.29 6.62
C LEU A 95 17.23 -14.38 6.21
N ASN A 96 17.71 -15.60 5.98
CA ASN A 96 19.06 -15.90 5.52
C ASN A 96 19.10 -17.03 4.45
N GLY A 97 20.27 -17.64 4.29
CA GLY A 97 20.51 -18.81 3.43
C GLY A 97 19.55 -19.99 3.63
N MET A 98 19.06 -20.19 4.85
CA MET A 98 18.30 -21.37 5.27
C MET A 98 16.85 -21.04 5.67
N GLY A 99 16.35 -19.86 5.31
CA GLY A 99 15.03 -19.39 5.72
C GLY A 99 15.08 -18.45 6.93
N CYS A 100 14.04 -18.43 7.77
CA CYS A 100 13.95 -17.58 8.96
C CYS A 100 14.78 -18.13 10.14
N GLY A 101 16.06 -18.39 9.91
CA GLY A 101 17.00 -18.94 10.89
C GLY A 101 18.10 -17.98 11.33
N GLY A 102 18.05 -16.72 10.91
CA GLY A 102 19.02 -15.69 11.32
C GLY A 102 18.76 -15.17 12.74
N GLY A 103 19.49 -14.13 13.13
CA GLY A 103 19.34 -13.50 14.45
C GLY A 103 17.93 -12.91 14.67
N THR A 104 17.56 -12.70 15.93
CA THR A 104 16.33 -12.01 16.31
C THR A 104 16.58 -10.50 16.44
N SER A 105 15.62 -9.70 16.00
CA SER A 105 15.58 -8.26 16.27
C SER A 105 14.12 -7.83 16.47
N PRO A 106 13.85 -6.88 17.39
CA PRO A 106 12.55 -6.23 17.46
C PRO A 106 12.17 -5.65 16.09
N GLY A 107 10.89 -5.73 15.73
CA GLY A 107 10.40 -5.21 14.44
C GLY A 107 10.61 -6.15 13.24
N ASN A 108 11.20 -7.33 13.44
CA ASN A 108 11.35 -8.32 12.38
C ASN A 108 10.06 -9.13 12.16
N VAL A 109 9.71 -9.28 10.88
CA VAL A 109 8.67 -10.19 10.40
C VAL A 109 9.28 -11.03 9.30
N CYS A 110 9.38 -12.34 9.49
CA CYS A 110 9.94 -13.26 8.51
C CYS A 110 8.95 -14.36 8.16
N LEU A 111 8.85 -14.63 6.87
CA LEU A 111 8.02 -15.66 6.27
C LEU A 111 8.87 -16.62 5.43
N VAL A 112 8.62 -17.92 5.57
CA VAL A 112 9.09 -18.96 4.64
C VAL A 112 7.91 -19.86 4.30
N GLY A 113 7.74 -20.22 3.02
CA GLY A 113 6.53 -20.90 2.57
C GLY A 113 6.68 -21.76 1.31
N PRO A 114 5.57 -22.12 0.66
CA PRO A 114 5.48 -23.21 -0.31
C PRO A 114 6.03 -22.91 -1.72
N HIS A 115 6.83 -21.84 -1.87
CA HIS A 115 7.36 -21.36 -3.16
C HIS A 115 6.24 -20.98 -4.14
N VAL A 116 5.78 -19.72 -4.06
CA VAL A 116 4.70 -19.23 -4.93
C VAL A 116 5.30 -18.69 -6.23
N ALA A 117 4.73 -19.09 -7.37
CA ALA A 117 5.15 -18.63 -8.69
C ALA A 117 5.19 -17.09 -8.78
N LEU A 118 6.21 -16.55 -9.44
CA LEU A 118 6.35 -15.11 -9.66
C LEU A 118 5.33 -14.63 -10.68
N THR A 119 4.52 -13.66 -10.26
CA THR A 119 3.53 -12.98 -11.10
C THR A 119 3.52 -11.49 -10.75
N ASP A 120 2.67 -10.73 -11.44
CA ASP A 120 2.33 -9.40 -10.97
C ASP A 120 1.22 -9.46 -9.89
N ASN A 121 1.07 -8.37 -9.14
CA ASN A 121 0.09 -8.17 -8.08
C ASN A 121 0.11 -9.26 -6.99
N MET A 122 1.29 -9.72 -6.59
CA MET A 122 1.46 -10.63 -5.47
C MET A 122 1.25 -9.87 -4.16
N ILE A 123 0.09 -10.02 -3.54
CA ILE A 123 -0.28 -9.27 -2.33
C ILE A 123 -0.04 -10.09 -1.06
N PHE A 124 0.85 -9.58 -0.21
CA PHE A 124 1.06 -10.05 1.16
C PHE A 124 0.48 -9.03 2.13
N GLN A 125 -0.34 -9.47 3.07
CA GLN A 125 -0.90 -8.61 4.11
C GLN A 125 -0.61 -9.15 5.50
N PHE A 126 -0.17 -8.25 6.36
CA PHE A 126 0.22 -8.55 7.73
C PHE A 126 -0.62 -7.71 8.67
N SER A 127 -1.25 -8.34 9.65
CA SER A 127 -1.84 -7.64 10.78
C SER A 127 -0.86 -7.62 11.94
N PHE A 128 -0.76 -6.47 12.61
CA PHE A 128 0.06 -6.31 13.80
C PHE A 128 -0.83 -6.06 15.03
N THR A 129 -0.53 -6.73 16.13
CA THR A 129 -1.19 -6.51 17.42
C THR A 129 -0.30 -5.64 18.29
N GLY A 130 -0.89 -4.66 18.98
CA GLY A 130 -0.15 -3.76 19.87
C GLY A 130 0.82 -2.82 19.14
N ALA A 131 0.69 -2.65 17.82
CA ALA A 131 1.53 -1.72 17.07
C ALA A 131 1.13 -0.27 17.32
N THR A 132 2.10 0.57 17.68
CA THR A 132 1.90 2.00 17.94
C THR A 132 2.40 2.90 16.82
N ASP A 133 3.33 2.41 16.00
CA ASP A 133 4.10 3.25 15.06
C ASP A 133 4.09 2.72 13.62
N LEU A 134 3.24 1.74 13.30
CA LEU A 134 3.15 1.16 11.96
C LEU A 134 2.79 2.20 10.88
N ALA A 135 1.99 3.20 11.23
CA ALA A 135 1.63 4.30 10.34
C ALA A 135 2.77 5.32 10.16
N LYS A 136 3.85 5.24 10.94
CA LYS A 136 5.01 6.15 10.91
C LYS A 136 6.26 5.47 10.35
N LEU A 137 6.09 4.36 9.64
CA LEU A 137 7.21 3.67 9.01
C LEU A 137 7.72 4.50 7.84
N ASP A 138 8.88 5.14 8.04
CA ASP A 138 9.49 5.99 7.02
C ASP A 138 10.29 5.16 6.00
N THR A 139 11.04 4.14 6.45
CA THR A 139 11.85 3.29 5.58
C THR A 139 11.87 1.84 6.05
N PRO A 140 10.75 1.10 5.96
CA PRO A 140 10.77 -0.32 6.31
C PRO A 140 11.73 -1.07 5.38
N PHE A 141 12.48 -2.02 5.93
CA PHE A 141 13.49 -2.76 5.18
C PHE A 141 12.96 -4.12 4.74
N ILE A 142 13.12 -4.47 3.47
CA ILE A 142 12.63 -5.72 2.89
C ILE A 142 13.80 -6.65 2.53
N LYS A 143 13.66 -7.94 2.81
CA LYS A 143 14.48 -9.00 2.22
C LYS A 143 13.64 -10.01 1.48
N VAL A 144 14.11 -10.46 0.33
CA VAL A 144 13.39 -11.45 -0.49
C VAL A 144 14.34 -12.53 -0.98
N ASN A 145 13.89 -13.77 -0.88
CA ASN A 145 14.60 -14.93 -1.39
C ASN A 145 13.79 -15.60 -2.50
N LEU A 146 14.36 -15.62 -3.70
CA LEU A 146 13.77 -16.23 -4.88
C LEU A 146 14.38 -17.59 -5.17
N PHE A 147 13.63 -18.42 -5.89
CA PHE A 147 13.99 -19.79 -6.20
C PHE A 147 13.72 -20.11 -7.67
N ASP A 148 14.58 -20.94 -8.27
CA ASP A 148 14.43 -21.44 -9.64
C ASP A 148 13.37 -22.56 -9.73
N GLY A 149 13.15 -23.08 -10.93
CA GLY A 149 12.20 -24.18 -11.18
C GLY A 149 12.56 -25.52 -10.51
N ASN A 150 13.77 -25.64 -9.94
CA ASN A 150 14.23 -26.81 -9.20
C ASN A 150 14.24 -26.56 -7.67
N ASN A 151 13.62 -25.48 -7.20
CA ASN A 151 13.60 -25.05 -5.80
C ASN A 151 14.99 -24.74 -5.22
N LYS A 152 15.97 -24.40 -6.06
CA LYS A 152 17.26 -23.85 -5.61
C LYS A 152 17.19 -22.34 -5.58
N LYS A 153 17.99 -21.70 -4.73
CA LYS A 153 18.05 -20.23 -4.68
C LYS A 153 18.42 -19.67 -6.05
N ALA A 154 17.65 -18.69 -6.51
CA ALA A 154 17.91 -17.96 -7.75
C ALA A 154 18.39 -16.54 -7.42
N GLY A 155 19.62 -16.24 -7.87
CA GLY A 155 20.27 -14.94 -7.67
C GLY A 155 20.55 -14.58 -6.21
N SER A 156 20.82 -13.29 -5.98
CA SER A 156 21.18 -12.77 -4.66
C SER A 156 19.96 -12.60 -3.75
N LEU A 157 20.18 -12.74 -2.44
CA LEU A 157 19.22 -12.32 -1.42
C LEU A 157 19.12 -10.79 -1.46
N MET A 158 18.02 -10.25 -1.98
CA MET A 158 17.80 -8.81 -1.95
C MET A 158 17.52 -8.38 -0.52
N ALA A 159 18.09 -7.23 -0.15
CA ALA A 159 17.98 -6.63 1.16
C ALA A 159 18.07 -5.10 0.98
N GLN A 160 16.93 -4.40 0.97
CA GLN A 160 16.85 -2.98 0.59
C GLN A 160 15.78 -2.25 1.43
N ASN A 161 15.89 -0.92 1.52
CA ASN A 161 14.84 -0.09 2.09
C ASN A 161 13.70 0.13 1.09
N LEU A 162 12.47 0.03 1.57
CA LEU A 162 11.29 0.57 0.89
C LEU A 162 11.22 2.07 1.22
N ALA A 163 11.96 2.88 0.48
CA ALA A 163 11.93 4.32 0.64
C ALA A 163 10.55 4.87 0.24
N PRO A 164 10.09 5.99 0.83
CA PRO A 164 8.89 6.67 0.38
C PRO A 164 9.02 6.96 -1.11
N ALA A 165 7.93 6.74 -1.86
CA ALA A 165 7.91 7.13 -3.26
C ALA A 165 8.32 8.61 -3.36
N PRO A 166 9.23 8.99 -4.29
CA PRO A 166 9.55 10.40 -4.49
C PRO A 166 8.23 11.14 -4.71
N ALA A 167 8.03 12.24 -3.97
CA ALA A 167 6.85 13.07 -4.13
C ALA A 167 6.81 13.51 -5.60
N GLU A 168 5.89 12.93 -6.37
CA GLU A 168 5.56 13.43 -7.70
C GLU A 168 5.30 14.94 -7.55
N PRO A 169 5.86 15.80 -8.43
CA PRO A 169 5.63 17.23 -8.35
C PRO A 169 4.12 17.44 -8.38
N SER A 170 3.57 17.92 -7.27
CA SER A 170 2.15 18.21 -7.14
C SER A 170 1.78 19.13 -8.29
N ARG A 171 1.06 18.61 -9.29
CA ARG A 171 0.24 19.48 -10.11
C ARG A 171 -0.78 20.02 -9.14
N ASP A 172 -0.58 21.25 -8.70
CA ASP A 172 -1.54 22.03 -7.92
C ASP A 172 -2.86 22.03 -8.69
N VAL A 173 -3.70 21.02 -8.44
CA VAL A 173 -5.10 21.06 -8.80
C VAL A 173 -5.71 22.03 -7.79
N PRO A 174 -6.19 23.21 -8.22
CA PRO A 174 -6.69 24.21 -7.30
C PRO A 174 -7.76 23.60 -6.41
N GLU A 175 -7.56 23.70 -5.09
CA GLU A 175 -8.49 23.12 -4.13
C GLU A 175 -9.93 23.58 -4.42
N PRO A 176 -10.94 22.75 -4.13
CA PRO A 176 -12.34 23.06 -4.42
C PRO A 176 -12.81 24.39 -3.82
N ARG A 177 -12.12 24.91 -2.79
CA ARG A 177 -12.35 26.25 -2.25
C ARG A 177 -11.99 27.36 -3.22
N SER A 178 -10.91 27.22 -3.98
CA SER A 178 -10.49 28.18 -5.02
C SER A 178 -11.46 28.18 -6.20
N LEU A 179 -11.97 27.01 -6.60
CA LEU A 179 -13.06 26.88 -7.58
C LEU A 179 -14.37 27.48 -7.07
N ALA A 180 -14.72 27.23 -5.79
CA ALA A 180 -15.91 27.82 -5.18
C ALA A 180 -15.80 29.35 -5.06
N LEU A 181 -14.62 29.89 -4.75
CA LEU A 181 -14.35 31.34 -4.73
C LEU A 181 -14.41 31.95 -6.12
N MET A 182 -13.84 31.27 -7.13
CA MET A 182 -13.88 31.72 -8.52
C MET A 182 -15.32 31.73 -9.06
N MET A 183 -16.07 30.65 -8.84
CA MET A 183 -17.48 30.55 -9.23
C MET A 183 -18.36 31.52 -8.45
N GLY A 184 -18.09 31.71 -7.15
CA GLY A 184 -18.75 32.72 -6.31
C GLY A 184 -18.53 34.14 -6.82
N GLY A 185 -17.30 34.48 -7.23
CA GLY A 185 -16.97 35.78 -7.82
C GLY A 185 -17.69 36.03 -9.15
N LEU A 186 -17.72 35.04 -10.04
CA LEU A 186 -18.41 35.14 -11.33
C LEU A 186 -19.94 35.31 -11.19
N LEU A 187 -20.56 34.61 -10.23
CA LEU A 187 -21.99 34.77 -9.94
C LEU A 187 -22.32 36.14 -9.35
N ALA A 188 -21.47 36.66 -8.46
CA ALA A 188 -21.65 38.00 -7.90
C ALA A 188 -21.57 39.07 -9.00
N MET A 189 -20.58 39.01 -9.88
CA MET A 189 -20.45 39.95 -11.00
C MET A 189 -21.65 39.91 -11.96
N GLY A 190 -22.21 38.73 -12.24
CA GLY A 190 -23.43 38.59 -13.03
C GLY A 190 -24.67 39.21 -12.39
N ALA A 191 -24.79 39.14 -11.06
CA ALA A 191 -25.90 39.76 -10.31
C ALA A 191 -25.81 41.29 -10.30
N PHE A 192 -24.61 41.85 -10.10
CA PHE A 192 -24.39 43.30 -10.16
C PHE A 192 -24.65 43.85 -11.57
N ALA A 193 -24.22 43.15 -12.62
CA ALA A 193 -24.47 43.56 -14.01
C ALA A 193 -25.97 43.55 -14.39
N ARG A 194 -26.78 42.64 -13.83
CA ARG A 194 -28.25 42.62 -14.05
C ARG A 194 -28.97 43.76 -13.35
N ASN A 195 -28.53 44.17 -12.16
CA ASN A 195 -29.15 45.27 -11.43
C ASN A 195 -28.83 46.63 -12.06
N ALA A 196 -27.60 46.81 -12.57
CA ALA A 196 -27.23 48.04 -13.28
C ALA A 196 -28.05 48.28 -14.56
N LYS A 197 -28.47 47.21 -15.25
CA LYS A 197 -29.37 47.31 -16.42
C LYS A 197 -30.84 47.61 -16.06
N ARG A 198 -31.25 47.38 -14.80
CA ARG A 198 -32.63 47.63 -14.33
C ARG A 198 -32.85 49.06 -13.84
N THR A 199 -31.79 49.74 -13.41
CA THR A 199 -31.84 51.16 -12.98
C THR A 199 -31.60 52.15 -14.12
N ALA A 200 -31.31 51.68 -15.34
CA ALA A 200 -31.12 52.50 -16.54
C ALA A 200 -32.39 52.61 -17.41
N LYS A 201 -33.58 52.41 -16.84
CA LYS A 201 -34.86 52.53 -17.54
C LYS A 201 -35.83 53.42 -16.76
#